data_AF-A0A7X8QF58-F1
#
_entry.id   AF-A0A7X8QF58-F1
#
_cell.length_a   1.000
_cell.length_b   1.000
_cell.length_c   1.000
_cell.angle_alpha   90.00
_cell.angle_beta   90.00
_cell.angle_gamma   90.00
#
_symmetry.space_group_name_H-M   'P 1'
#
loop_
_entity.id
_entity.type
_entity.pdbx_description
1 polymer ?
#
loop_
_entity_poly.entity_id
_entity_poly.type
_entity_poly.pdbx_seq_one_letter_code
_entity_poly.pdbx_strand_id
1 'polypeptide(L)'
;MKLINRFSKVLVILLVLIMGLTIMAPAAHAVVAPEAPKIEIPVSVILSGEPPADDEDYEIVLEPDNPDYPMPEGSEDGVFTMIITGEDTGFLPEIAFSSLGVYTYTIQQTPGSN
;
A
#
# COMPACT_ATOMS: atom_id res chain seq x y z
N MET A 1 -45.56 52.85 11.85
CA MET A 1 -45.87 51.40 11.93
C MET A 1 -45.47 50.57 10.70
N LYS A 2 -45.68 51.04 9.45
CA LYS A 2 -45.38 50.25 8.24
C LYS A 2 -43.88 50.01 7.96
N LEU A 3 -42.99 50.93 8.36
CA LEU A 3 -41.54 50.84 8.09
C LEU A 3 -40.83 49.79 8.97
N ILE A 4 -41.16 49.74 10.27
CA ILE A 4 -40.66 48.73 11.23
C ILE A 4 -41.05 47.30 10.81
N ASN A 5 -42.26 47.12 10.30
CA ASN A 5 -42.73 45.82 9.82
C ASN A 5 -42.08 45.37 8.50
N ARG A 6 -41.43 46.30 7.76
CA ARG A 6 -40.66 45.99 6.54
C ARG A 6 -39.24 45.59 6.89
N PHE A 7 -38.60 46.30 7.83
CA PHE A 7 -37.27 45.95 8.35
C PHE A 7 -37.25 44.60 9.06
N SER A 8 -38.25 44.32 9.90
CA SER A 8 -38.32 43.04 10.62
C SER A 8 -38.50 41.84 9.66
N LYS A 9 -39.23 42.02 8.55
CA LYS A 9 -39.35 40.99 7.50
C LYS A 9 -38.05 40.75 6.75
N VAL A 10 -37.30 41.81 6.45
CA VAL A 10 -35.98 41.70 5.81
C VAL A 10 -34.99 40.98 6.75
N LEU A 11 -35.02 41.27 8.04
CA LEU A 11 -34.19 40.60 9.05
C LEU A 11 -34.51 39.11 9.15
N VAL A 12 -35.79 38.73 9.15
CA VAL A 12 -36.22 37.33 9.19
C VAL A 12 -35.82 36.58 7.91
N ILE A 13 -35.98 37.21 6.73
CA ILE A 13 -35.55 36.61 5.46
C ILE A 13 -34.03 36.43 5.45
N LEU A 14 -33.27 37.40 5.95
CA LEU A 14 -31.82 37.32 6.07
C LEU A 14 -31.42 36.18 7.02
N LEU A 15 -32.07 36.06 8.18
CA LEU A 15 -31.83 34.97 9.14
C LEU A 15 -32.11 33.58 8.53
N VAL A 16 -33.22 33.44 7.80
CA VAL A 16 -33.56 32.18 7.11
C VAL A 16 -32.55 31.86 6.00
N LEU A 17 -32.05 32.87 5.28
CA LEU A 17 -31.07 32.69 4.22
C LEU A 17 -29.69 32.31 4.78
N ILE A 18 -29.25 32.92 5.89
CA ILE A 18 -28.01 32.56 6.59
C ILE A 18 -28.11 31.12 7.14
N MET A 19 -29.24 30.77 7.74
CA MET A 19 -29.48 29.42 8.27
C MET A 19 -29.52 28.39 7.14
N GLY A 20 -30.07 28.74 5.97
CA GLY A 20 -30.04 27.90 4.77
C GLY A 20 -28.63 27.71 4.18
N LEU A 21 -27.77 28.73 4.21
CA LEU A 21 -26.38 28.61 3.76
C LEU A 21 -25.55 27.68 4.67
N THR A 22 -25.84 27.61 5.97
CA THR A 22 -25.06 26.75 6.89
C THR A 22 -25.29 25.25 6.73
N ILE A 23 -26.36 24.83 6.03
CA ILE A 23 -26.70 23.41 5.84
C ILE A 23 -25.90 22.77 4.68
N MET A 24 -25.17 23.58 3.90
CA MET A 24 -24.40 23.13 2.73
C MET A 24 -22.88 23.13 2.96
N ALA A 25 -22.40 23.18 4.21
CA ALA A 25 -20.99 22.94 4.47
C ALA A 25 -20.72 21.43 4.35
N PRO A 26 -20.02 20.95 3.30
CA PRO A 26 -19.55 19.58 3.32
C PRO A 26 -18.60 19.46 4.50
N ALA A 27 -18.88 18.53 5.40
CA ALA A 27 -17.92 18.06 6.38
C ALA A 27 -16.82 17.29 5.64
N ALA A 28 -16.02 17.99 4.85
CA ALA A 28 -14.79 17.50 4.26
C ALA A 28 -13.74 17.43 5.37
N HIS A 29 -13.98 16.57 6.35
CA HIS A 29 -12.89 16.06 7.15
C HIS A 29 -12.07 15.21 6.18
N ALA A 30 -10.84 15.65 5.90
CA ALA A 30 -9.87 14.79 5.26
C ALA A 30 -9.73 13.55 6.15
N VAL A 31 -10.36 12.45 5.74
CA VAL A 31 -10.10 11.14 6.31
C VAL A 31 -8.69 10.81 5.85
N VAL A 32 -7.72 11.12 6.69
CA VAL A 32 -6.36 10.61 6.52
C VAL A 32 -6.51 9.10 6.72
N ALA A 33 -6.52 8.36 5.62
CA ALA A 33 -6.47 6.91 5.68
C ALA A 33 -5.18 6.54 6.44
N PRO A 34 -5.24 5.65 7.44
CA PRO A 34 -4.03 5.17 8.08
C PRO A 34 -3.11 4.59 7.01
N GLU A 35 -1.87 5.07 6.94
CA GLU A 35 -0.85 4.44 6.10
C GLU A 35 -0.72 2.98 6.57
N ALA A 36 -0.88 2.05 5.63
CA ALA A 36 -0.73 0.63 5.94
C ALA A 36 0.70 0.37 6.46
N PRO A 37 0.89 -0.57 7.40
CA PRO A 37 2.22 -0.91 7.87
C PRO A 37 3.05 -1.45 6.70
N LYS A 38 4.20 -0.82 6.45
CA LYS A 38 5.18 -1.29 5.47
C LYS A 38 5.91 -2.50 6.06
N ILE A 39 5.95 -3.60 5.31
CA ILE A 39 6.66 -4.83 5.70
C ILE A 39 7.87 -4.98 4.80
N GLU A 40 9.06 -4.94 5.39
CA GLU A 40 10.32 -5.24 4.70
C GLU A 40 10.72 -6.69 4.97
N ILE A 41 10.88 -7.49 3.91
CA ILE A 41 11.26 -8.91 4.03
C ILE A 41 12.66 -9.10 3.44
N PRO A 42 13.71 -9.20 4.27
CA PRO A 42 15.08 -9.43 3.81
C PRO A 42 15.28 -10.90 3.41
N VAL A 43 16.05 -11.11 2.34
CA VAL A 43 16.48 -12.43 1.87
C VAL A 43 17.99 -12.41 1.71
N SER A 44 18.68 -13.28 2.44
CA SER A 44 20.16 -13.36 2.41
C SER A 44 20.61 -14.64 1.72
N VAL A 45 21.52 -14.50 0.76
CA VAL A 45 22.34 -15.60 0.24
C VAL A 45 23.61 -15.66 1.07
N ILE A 46 23.94 -16.84 1.59
CA ILE A 46 25.14 -17.06 2.39
C ILE A 46 25.92 -18.20 1.73
N LEU A 47 27.20 -17.97 1.47
CA LEU A 47 28.07 -18.96 0.85
C LEU A 47 28.87 -19.69 1.91
N SER A 48 29.24 -20.93 1.61
CA SER A 48 30.08 -21.73 2.50
C SER A 48 31.11 -22.50 1.70
N GLY A 49 32.31 -22.66 2.27
CA GLY A 49 33.47 -23.24 1.57
C GLY A 49 34.31 -22.16 0.88
N GLU A 50 35.04 -22.57 -0.17
CA GLU A 50 35.75 -21.63 -1.05
C GLU A 50 34.70 -21.07 -2.04
N PRO A 51 34.38 -19.77 -2.00
CA PRO A 51 33.45 -19.19 -2.97
C PRO A 51 34.02 -19.29 -4.39
N PRO A 52 33.16 -19.30 -5.42
CA PRO A 52 33.60 -19.29 -6.80
C PRO A 52 34.47 -18.04 -7.08
N ALA A 53 35.34 -18.13 -8.10
CA ALA A 53 36.24 -17.03 -8.44
C ALA A 53 35.48 -15.80 -8.97
N ASP A 54 34.34 -16.02 -9.60
CA ASP A 54 33.40 -15.01 -10.05
C ASP A 54 32.08 -15.21 -9.30
N ASP A 55 31.39 -14.12 -8.96
CA ASP A 55 30.08 -14.20 -8.31
C ASP A 55 29.05 -14.84 -9.24
N GLU A 56 28.20 -15.69 -8.68
CA GLU A 56 27.06 -16.31 -9.36
C GLU A 56 25.78 -15.53 -9.08
N ASP A 57 24.83 -15.59 -10.02
CA ASP A 57 23.49 -15.04 -9.86
C ASP A 57 22.55 -16.09 -9.25
N TYR A 58 21.96 -15.76 -8.11
CA TYR A 58 20.98 -16.57 -7.40
C TYR A 58 19.58 -15.99 -7.64
N GLU A 59 18.77 -16.72 -8.40
CA GLU A 59 17.40 -16.33 -8.68
C GLU A 59 16.48 -16.78 -7.54
N ILE A 60 15.87 -15.80 -6.89
CA ILE A 60 14.91 -15.97 -5.79
C ILE A 60 13.50 -15.75 -6.33
N VAL A 61 12.63 -16.71 -6.05
CA VAL A 61 11.24 -16.73 -6.49
C VAL A 61 10.32 -16.70 -5.27
N LEU A 62 9.31 -15.83 -5.32
CA LEU A 62 8.22 -15.71 -4.37
C LEU A 62 6.91 -16.10 -5.07
N GLU A 63 6.20 -17.06 -4.50
CA GLU A 63 4.88 -17.51 -4.95
C GLU A 63 3.88 -17.46 -3.79
N PRO A 64 2.61 -17.09 -4.05
CA PRO A 64 1.58 -17.18 -3.03
C PRO A 64 1.05 -18.61 -2.94
N ASP A 65 0.73 -19.08 -1.73
CA ASP A 65 0.11 -20.40 -1.57
C ASP A 65 -1.36 -20.42 -2.05
N ASN A 66 -1.95 -19.23 -2.29
CA ASN A 66 -3.26 -19.04 -2.88
C ASN A 66 -3.18 -17.94 -3.96
N PRO A 67 -3.64 -18.19 -5.20
CA PRO A 67 -3.57 -17.22 -6.30
C PRO A 67 -4.36 -15.92 -6.05
N ASP A 68 -5.28 -15.90 -5.10
CA ASP A 68 -6.03 -14.69 -4.71
C ASP A 68 -5.26 -13.78 -3.74
N TYR A 69 -4.09 -14.20 -3.25
CA TYR A 69 -3.28 -13.40 -2.33
C TYR A 69 -2.56 -12.26 -3.07
N PRO A 70 -2.43 -11.08 -2.44
CA PRO A 70 -1.76 -9.96 -3.06
C PRO A 70 -0.28 -10.27 -3.30
N MET A 71 0.24 -9.76 -4.41
CA MET A 71 1.64 -9.92 -4.81
C MET A 71 2.32 -8.55 -4.89
N PRO A 72 3.66 -8.48 -4.71
CA PRO A 72 4.40 -7.24 -4.84
C PRO A 72 4.35 -6.68 -6.27
N GLU A 73 4.68 -5.39 -6.40
CA GLU A 73 4.88 -4.77 -7.71
C GLU A 73 6.00 -5.49 -8.49
N GLY A 74 5.82 -5.68 -9.80
CA GLY A 74 6.77 -6.40 -10.66
C GLY A 74 6.53 -7.90 -10.75
N SER A 75 5.52 -8.45 -10.07
CA SER A 75 5.09 -9.83 -10.30
C SER A 75 4.49 -10.03 -11.69
N GLU A 76 4.87 -11.12 -12.34
CA GLU A 76 4.32 -11.58 -13.62
C GLU A 76 3.63 -12.93 -13.39
N ASP A 77 2.39 -13.09 -13.89
CA ASP A 77 1.59 -14.30 -13.75
C ASP A 77 1.49 -14.86 -12.30
N GLY A 78 1.50 -13.97 -11.30
CA GLY A 78 1.39 -14.34 -9.88
C GLY A 78 2.72 -14.76 -9.23
N VAL A 79 3.84 -14.59 -9.93
CA VAL A 79 5.18 -14.94 -9.45
C VAL A 79 6.03 -13.67 -9.39
N PHE A 80 6.78 -13.48 -8.30
CA PHE A 80 7.80 -12.45 -8.21
C PHE A 80 9.19 -13.08 -8.25
N THR A 81 10.10 -12.47 -9.01
CA THR A 81 11.48 -12.94 -9.17
C THR A 81 12.45 -11.81 -8.88
N MET A 82 13.52 -12.09 -8.13
CA MET A 82 14.67 -11.20 -7.98
C MET A 82 15.98 -11.97 -8.15
N ILE A 83 17.06 -11.25 -8.46
CA ILE A 83 18.42 -11.79 -8.50
C ILE A 83 19.22 -11.23 -7.32
N ILE A 84 19.94 -12.11 -6.64
CA ILE A 84 20.98 -11.75 -5.67
C ILE A 84 22.31 -12.28 -6.23
N THR A 85 23.30 -11.41 -6.39
CA THR A 85 24.63 -11.79 -6.93
C THR A 85 25.61 -12.01 -5.78
N GLY A 86 26.24 -13.18 -5.72
CA GLY A 86 27.20 -13.53 -4.68
C GLY A 86 26.58 -13.66 -3.28
N GLU A 87 27.41 -13.49 -2.24
CA GLU A 87 26.96 -13.41 -0.84
C GLU A 87 26.42 -12.00 -0.54
N ASP A 88 25.11 -11.82 -0.63
CA ASP A 88 24.45 -10.53 -0.39
C ASP A 88 23.04 -10.69 0.19
N THR A 89 22.43 -9.57 0.59
CA THR A 89 21.06 -9.48 1.09
C THR A 89 20.20 -8.58 0.20
N GLY A 90 19.17 -9.18 -0.41
CA GLY A 90 18.10 -8.48 -1.11
C GLY A 90 16.89 -8.21 -0.21
N PHE A 91 16.00 -7.34 -0.66
CA PHE A 91 14.73 -7.06 0.00
C PHE A 91 13.59 -7.31 -0.98
N LEU A 92 12.58 -8.09 -0.56
CA LEU A 92 11.35 -8.22 -1.33
C LEU A 92 10.62 -6.86 -1.35
N PRO A 93 9.98 -6.49 -2.46
CA PRO A 93 9.14 -5.30 -2.49
C PRO A 93 7.95 -5.44 -1.55
N GLU A 94 7.36 -4.30 -1.21
CA GLU A 94 6.19 -4.24 -0.32
C GLU A 94 4.98 -4.97 -0.95
N ILE A 95 4.27 -5.74 -0.13
CA ILE A 95 3.00 -6.37 -0.49
C ILE A 95 1.86 -5.56 0.12
N ALA A 96 0.98 -5.02 -0.72
CA ALA A 96 -0.15 -4.21 -0.27
C ALA A 96 -1.36 -5.08 0.10
N PHE A 97 -1.72 -5.12 1.39
CA PHE A 97 -2.86 -5.88 1.89
C PHE A 97 -4.10 -5.00 2.08
N SER A 98 -5.21 -5.32 1.41
CA SER A 98 -6.47 -4.56 1.50
C SER A 98 -7.39 -5.01 2.65
N SER A 99 -7.10 -6.16 3.27
CA SER A 99 -7.95 -6.78 4.30
C SER A 99 -7.13 -7.49 5.35
N LEU A 100 -7.68 -7.58 6.57
CA LEU A 100 -7.10 -8.39 7.63
C LEU A 100 -7.19 -9.88 7.29
N GLY A 101 -6.13 -10.63 7.58
CA GLY A 101 -6.06 -12.06 7.29
C GLY A 101 -4.65 -12.61 7.53
N VAL A 102 -4.51 -13.92 7.34
CA VAL A 102 -3.20 -14.59 7.25
C VAL A 102 -2.96 -14.91 5.79
N TYR A 103 -1.85 -14.43 5.26
CA TYR A 103 -1.40 -14.64 3.89
C TYR A 103 -0.11 -15.42 3.94
N THR A 104 -0.04 -16.53 3.21
CA THR A 104 1.10 -17.44 3.21
C THR A 104 1.72 -17.51 1.82
N TYR A 105 3.05 -17.58 1.81
CA TYR A 105 3.86 -17.49 0.61
C TYR A 105 5.04 -18.45 0.73
N THR A 106 5.54 -18.89 -0.40
CA THR A 106 6.73 -19.71 -0.54
C THR A 106 7.85 -18.88 -1.17
N ILE A 107 9.01 -18.84 -0.53
CA ILE A 107 10.25 -18.24 -1.07
C ILE A 107 11.22 -19.38 -1.35
N GLN A 108 11.73 -19.44 -2.57
CA GLN A 108 12.66 -20.48 -3.00
C GLN A 108 13.73 -19.91 -3.92
N GLN A 109 14.89 -20.53 -3.95
CA GLN A 109 15.92 -20.27 -4.95
C GLN A 109 15.77 -21.29 -6.08
N THR A 110 15.83 -20.86 -7.34
CA THR A 110 15.87 -21.81 -8.46
C THR A 110 17.26 -22.46 -8.58
N PRO A 111 17.36 -23.70 -9.09
CA PRO A 111 18.65 -24.34 -9.32
C PRO A 111 19.49 -23.55 -10.31
N GLY A 112 20.77 -23.36 -9.98
CA GLY A 112 21.76 -22.84 -10.94
C GLY A 112 21.91 -23.75 -12.16
N SER A 113 22.44 -23.21 -13.25
CA SER A 113 22.50 -23.89 -14.56
C SER A 113 23.87 -24.46 -14.95
N ASN A 114 24.75 -24.67 -13.95
CA ASN A 114 26.14 -25.11 -14.12
C ASN A 114 26.34 -26.33 -15.06
#